data_AF-M0J1Y5-F1
#
_entry.id   AF-M0J1Y5-F1
#
_cell.length_a   1.000
_cell.length_b   1.000
_cell.length_c   1.000
_cell.angle_alpha   90.00
_cell.angle_beta   90.00
_cell.angle_gamma   90.00
#
_symmetry.space_group_name_H-M   'P 1'
#
loop_
_entity.id
_entity.type
_entity.pdbx_description
1 polymer ?
#
loop_
_entity_poly.entity_id
_entity_poly.type
_entity_poly.pdbx_seq_one_letter_code
_entity_poly.pdbx_strand_id
1 'polypeptide(L)'
;MTEGEMTESEMTDGDAMTEGEEMTEESMDGDMSPTDPSEAPMASVDRFSDAAGMLHQRSANDALPDADEPIDFDEMFLTQGYGPDGTVIQYYDFDVQPTQAAPIYALFYENGDPVEDQLNIVDVVPGDEGYNDFWQVHKVTVPDGYEANTATSVSQIQAAGYDIEPTETIKNCPVVPEGSTAELRHSADESATGLVNGWYDGEVVPYFLFGEASLSSSDGSVPLSPIYVSFNTNPGEDGGGPPSGFRSEDGSDQTHNVTATLPGDDGYSPLWQVNIFDNAEFDSVSDLESAQNADILAAGAAMVNCPVVSE
;
A
#
# COMPACT_ATOMS: atom_id res chain seq x y z
N MET A 1 -1.52 -77.71 -48.61
CA MET A 1 -0.80 -78.30 -47.47
C MET A 1 -1.19 -77.44 -46.28
N THR A 2 -2.36 -77.76 -45.73
CA THR A 2 -2.61 -78.66 -44.58
C THR A 2 -2.61 -77.82 -43.30
N GLU A 3 -3.80 -77.61 -42.74
CA GLU A 3 -4.24 -78.19 -41.45
C GLU A 3 -3.70 -77.31 -40.31
N GLY A 4 -4.50 -76.68 -39.44
CA GLY A 4 -5.65 -77.24 -38.76
C GLY A 4 -5.14 -78.03 -37.56
N GLU A 5 -5.00 -77.39 -36.38
CA GLU A 5 -5.04 -78.13 -35.12
C GLU A 5 -5.39 -77.20 -33.95
N MET A 6 -6.46 -77.57 -33.27
CA MET A 6 -6.83 -77.13 -31.93
C MET A 6 -6.12 -78.03 -30.93
N THR A 7 -5.67 -77.48 -29.80
CA THR A 7 -5.44 -78.25 -28.57
C THR A 7 -6.01 -77.52 -27.36
N GLU A 8 -7.05 -78.11 -26.77
CA GLU A 8 -7.32 -78.18 -25.32
C GLU A 8 -6.00 -78.45 -24.55
N SER A 9 -5.75 -78.07 -23.30
CA SER A 9 -6.57 -77.87 -22.09
C SER A 9 -5.62 -77.35 -21.01
N GLU A 10 -6.08 -76.53 -20.07
CA GLU A 10 -6.03 -76.83 -18.64
C GLU A 10 -6.71 -75.71 -17.85
N MET A 11 -7.68 -76.11 -17.02
CA MET A 11 -8.30 -75.25 -16.02
C MET A 11 -7.39 -75.24 -14.79
N THR A 12 -7.14 -74.05 -14.23
CA THR A 12 -6.80 -73.88 -12.83
C THR A 12 -7.51 -72.67 -12.27
N ASP A 13 -8.45 -72.93 -11.36
CA ASP A 13 -9.04 -71.97 -10.44
C ASP A 13 -7.95 -71.22 -9.66
N GLY A 14 -8.20 -69.93 -9.44
CA GLY A 14 -7.38 -69.08 -8.58
C GLY A 14 -7.96 -67.68 -8.47
N ASP A 15 -8.94 -67.53 -7.59
CA ASP A 15 -9.44 -66.27 -7.05
C ASP A 15 -8.31 -65.25 -6.79
N ALA A 16 -8.48 -64.04 -7.32
CA ALA A 16 -8.09 -62.81 -6.64
C ALA A 16 -8.75 -61.61 -7.34
N MET A 17 -9.83 -61.14 -6.71
CA MET A 17 -10.40 -59.81 -6.92
C MET A 17 -9.30 -58.75 -6.74
N THR A 18 -9.18 -57.82 -7.68
CA THR A 18 -8.57 -56.53 -7.39
C THR A 18 -9.45 -55.49 -8.06
N GLU A 19 -10.33 -54.92 -7.25
CA GLU A 19 -11.15 -53.78 -7.62
C GLU A 19 -10.22 -52.66 -8.10
N GLY A 20 -10.57 -52.09 -9.26
CA GLY A 20 -9.97 -50.86 -9.71
C GLY A 20 -10.32 -49.79 -8.69
N GLU A 21 -9.30 -49.27 -8.04
CA GLU A 21 -9.38 -48.13 -7.14
C GLU A 21 -10.10 -47.00 -7.87
N GLU A 22 -11.33 -46.75 -7.43
CA GLU A 22 -12.01 -45.48 -7.66
C GLU A 22 -11.06 -44.41 -7.11
N MET A 23 -10.56 -43.56 -8.02
CA MET A 23 -9.89 -42.32 -7.67
C MET A 23 -10.91 -41.50 -6.91
N THR A 24 -10.86 -41.59 -5.58
CA THR A 24 -11.59 -40.68 -4.71
C THR A 24 -11.15 -39.28 -5.09
N GLU A 25 -12.11 -38.48 -5.53
CA GLU A 25 -12.01 -37.03 -5.40
C GLU A 25 -11.79 -36.77 -3.91
N GLU A 26 -10.52 -36.71 -3.50
CA GLU A 26 -10.14 -36.04 -2.26
C GLU A 26 -10.54 -34.59 -2.48
N SER A 27 -11.77 -34.30 -2.05
CA SER A 27 -12.23 -32.98 -1.67
C SER A 27 -11.06 -32.19 -1.12
N MET A 28 -10.68 -31.13 -1.83
CA MET A 28 -9.83 -30.05 -1.34
C MET A 28 -10.58 -29.25 -0.24
N ASP A 29 -11.25 -29.94 0.68
CA ASP A 29 -11.72 -29.41 1.94
C ASP A 29 -10.53 -29.49 2.89
N GLY A 30 -9.50 -28.69 2.61
CA GLY A 30 -8.57 -28.30 3.65
C GLY A 30 -9.39 -27.52 4.66
N ASP A 31 -9.71 -28.15 5.78
CA ASP A 31 -10.36 -27.49 6.92
C ASP A 31 -9.48 -26.30 7.32
N MET A 32 -9.83 -25.10 6.85
CA MET A 32 -9.10 -23.87 7.12
C MET A 32 -9.39 -23.50 8.58
N SER A 33 -8.56 -24.01 9.48
CA SER A 33 -8.61 -23.61 10.88
C SER A 33 -8.13 -22.16 11.02
N PRO A 34 -8.71 -21.37 11.94
CA PRO A 34 -8.21 -20.05 12.28
C PRO A 34 -6.71 -20.05 12.57
N THR A 35 -6.02 -19.05 12.03
CA THR A 35 -4.60 -18.81 12.31
C THR A 35 -4.47 -17.73 13.38
N ASP A 36 -3.70 -17.99 14.44
CA ASP A 36 -3.34 -16.96 15.42
C ASP A 36 -2.30 -16.01 14.79
N PRO A 37 -2.62 -14.70 14.61
CA PRO A 37 -1.67 -13.76 14.04
C PRO A 37 -0.35 -13.65 14.81
N SER A 38 -0.34 -13.93 16.11
CA SER A 38 0.88 -13.85 16.93
C SER A 38 1.84 -15.02 16.72
N GLU A 39 1.38 -16.12 16.10
CA GLU A 39 2.18 -17.30 15.79
C GLU A 39 2.58 -17.38 14.30
N ALA A 40 2.01 -16.52 13.46
CA ALA A 40 2.27 -16.49 12.04
C ALA A 40 3.63 -15.83 11.70
N PRO A 41 4.26 -16.23 10.57
CA PRO A 41 5.44 -15.53 10.08
C PRO A 41 5.12 -14.07 9.70
N MET A 42 6.13 -13.21 9.74
CA MET A 42 6.05 -11.83 9.27
C MET A 42 6.44 -11.77 7.79
N ALA A 43 5.65 -11.06 6.99
CA ALA A 43 5.94 -10.78 5.59
C ALA A 43 7.22 -9.95 5.47
N SER A 44 8.03 -10.24 4.46
CA SER A 44 9.20 -9.42 4.16
C SER A 44 8.78 -8.12 3.44
N VAL A 45 9.33 -6.99 3.87
CA VAL A 45 9.03 -5.66 3.34
C VAL A 45 10.31 -4.92 3.03
N ASP A 46 10.46 -4.46 1.78
CA ASP A 46 11.59 -3.62 1.34
C ASP A 46 11.09 -2.42 0.54
N ARG A 47 10.81 -1.31 1.25
CA ARG A 47 10.33 -0.06 0.65
C ARG A 47 11.33 0.64 -0.25
N PHE A 48 12.62 0.33 -0.13
CA PHE A 48 13.69 1.05 -0.81
C PHE A 48 14.42 0.20 -1.87
N SER A 49 13.90 -0.99 -2.19
CA SER A 49 14.36 -1.78 -3.33
C SER A 49 14.14 -1.03 -4.64
N ASP A 50 14.89 -1.38 -5.69
CA ASP A 50 14.67 -0.83 -7.05
C ASP A 50 13.28 -1.15 -7.62
N ALA A 51 12.59 -2.15 -7.05
CA ALA A 51 11.23 -2.52 -7.45
C ALA A 51 10.15 -1.70 -6.70
N ALA A 52 10.44 -1.25 -5.48
CA ALA A 52 9.51 -0.53 -4.63
C ALA A 52 9.70 1.00 -4.68
N GLY A 53 10.95 1.44 -4.52
CA GLY A 53 11.30 2.86 -4.46
C GLY A 53 11.30 3.52 -5.83
N MET A 54 10.88 4.77 -5.88
CA MET A 54 10.87 5.59 -7.10
C MET A 54 11.80 6.79 -6.94
N LEU A 55 11.60 7.61 -5.91
CA LEU A 55 12.52 8.66 -5.48
C LEU A 55 13.50 8.12 -4.44
N HIS A 56 13.02 7.24 -3.56
CA HIS A 56 13.79 6.70 -2.43
C HIS A 56 14.30 5.30 -2.76
N GLN A 57 15.32 5.21 -3.61
CA GLN A 57 15.95 3.94 -3.99
C GLN A 57 17.27 3.74 -3.26
N ARG A 58 17.43 2.60 -2.59
CA ARG A 58 18.67 2.23 -1.88
C ARG A 58 19.87 2.08 -2.84
N SER A 59 19.64 1.78 -4.12
CA SER A 59 20.71 1.78 -5.12
C SER A 59 21.28 3.18 -5.40
N ALA A 60 20.51 4.24 -5.13
CA ALA A 60 20.90 5.64 -5.28
C ALA A 60 21.31 6.30 -3.95
N ASN A 61 20.87 5.77 -2.82
CA ASN A 61 21.18 6.24 -1.48
C ASN A 61 21.42 5.05 -0.53
N ASP A 62 22.69 4.76 -0.24
CA ASP A 62 23.11 3.64 0.62
C ASP A 62 22.88 3.91 2.12
N ALA A 63 22.38 5.09 2.49
CA ALA A 63 21.95 5.41 3.85
C ALA A 63 20.50 5.00 4.14
N LEU A 64 19.75 4.56 3.12
CA LEU A 64 18.39 4.03 3.32
C LEU A 64 18.43 2.66 4.00
N PRO A 65 17.50 2.36 4.92
CA PRO A 65 17.42 1.07 5.61
C PRO A 65 17.42 -0.14 4.67
N ASP A 66 17.98 -1.24 5.16
CA ASP A 66 17.93 -2.53 4.46
C ASP A 66 16.50 -3.12 4.48
N ALA A 67 16.28 -4.18 3.69
CA ALA A 67 15.02 -4.93 3.74
C ALA A 67 14.73 -5.41 5.17
N ASP A 68 13.45 -5.34 5.57
CA ASP A 68 12.94 -5.70 6.90
C ASP A 68 13.51 -4.86 8.07
N GLU A 69 14.35 -3.87 7.80
CA GLU A 69 14.86 -2.98 8.84
C GLU A 69 13.80 -1.92 9.20
N PRO A 70 13.50 -1.72 10.50
CA PRO A 70 12.59 -0.67 10.93
C PRO A 70 12.98 0.71 10.41
N ILE A 71 12.01 1.49 9.96
CA ILE A 71 12.22 2.82 9.40
C ILE A 71 11.70 3.87 10.40
N ASP A 72 12.53 4.86 10.74
CA ASP A 72 12.10 6.03 11.50
C ASP A 72 11.73 7.17 10.53
N PHE A 73 10.43 7.29 10.22
CA PHE A 73 9.93 8.31 9.29
C PHE A 73 9.98 9.72 9.88
N ASP A 74 9.99 9.86 11.22
CA ASP A 74 10.12 11.15 11.89
C ASP A 74 11.52 11.75 11.67
N GLU A 75 12.55 10.90 11.67
CA GLU A 75 13.93 11.32 11.42
C GLU A 75 14.25 11.46 9.92
N MET A 76 13.76 10.53 9.09
CA MET A 76 14.26 10.38 7.72
C MET A 76 13.40 11.05 6.65
N PHE A 77 12.09 11.17 6.87
CA PHE A 77 11.13 11.50 5.81
C PHE A 77 10.16 12.62 6.19
N LEU A 78 10.47 13.39 7.24
CA LEU A 78 9.70 14.56 7.62
C LEU A 78 10.23 15.81 6.90
N THR A 79 9.35 16.50 6.18
CA THR A 79 9.67 17.76 5.49
C THR A 79 8.82 18.90 6.01
N GLN A 80 9.34 20.13 5.92
CA GLN A 80 8.63 21.36 6.27
C GLN A 80 8.41 22.25 5.05
N GLY A 81 7.22 22.84 4.93
CA GLY A 81 6.84 23.74 3.84
C GLY A 81 5.79 24.75 4.28
N TYR A 82 4.96 25.20 3.34
CA TYR A 82 3.85 26.12 3.56
C TYR A 82 2.51 25.51 3.17
N GLY A 83 1.49 25.84 3.95
CA GLY A 83 0.09 25.72 3.60
C GLY A 83 -0.36 26.81 2.61
N PRO A 84 -1.63 26.77 2.16
CA PRO A 84 -2.12 27.64 1.10
C PRO A 84 -2.05 29.13 1.43
N ASP A 85 -2.10 29.48 2.71
CA ASP A 85 -2.06 30.85 3.23
C ASP A 85 -0.69 31.26 3.80
N GLY A 86 0.32 30.42 3.63
CA GLY A 86 1.68 30.64 4.14
C GLY A 86 1.91 30.19 5.58
N THR A 87 0.95 29.49 6.21
CA THR A 87 1.16 28.78 7.47
C THR A 87 2.26 27.74 7.29
N VAL A 88 3.17 27.60 8.26
CA VAL A 88 4.21 26.57 8.20
C VAL A 88 3.58 25.22 8.50
N ILE A 89 3.86 24.22 7.67
CA ILE A 89 3.35 22.86 7.85
C ILE A 89 4.47 21.84 7.85
N GLN A 90 4.23 20.68 8.45
CA GLN A 90 5.07 19.50 8.26
C GLN A 90 4.27 18.36 7.64
N TYR A 91 4.94 17.56 6.82
CA TYR A 91 4.37 16.41 6.13
C TYR A 91 5.42 15.31 5.96
N TYR A 92 4.97 14.06 5.90
CA TYR A 92 5.85 12.95 5.54
C TYR A 92 6.03 12.85 4.03
N ASP A 93 7.11 12.23 3.57
CA ASP A 93 7.31 11.79 2.19
C ASP A 93 7.36 10.26 2.13
N PHE A 94 6.27 9.63 1.67
CA PHE A 94 6.15 8.17 1.50
C PHE A 94 6.49 7.69 0.08
N ASP A 95 7.17 8.52 -0.71
CA ASP A 95 7.53 8.30 -2.12
C ASP A 95 6.35 8.45 -3.11
N VAL A 96 6.66 8.26 -4.39
CA VAL A 96 5.75 8.29 -5.52
C VAL A 96 4.82 7.09 -5.47
N GLN A 97 3.52 7.37 -5.66
CA GLN A 97 2.48 6.36 -5.74
C GLN A 97 1.69 6.50 -7.04
N PRO A 98 1.23 5.41 -7.67
CA PRO A 98 0.25 5.48 -8.73
C PRO A 98 -1.08 6.02 -8.19
N THR A 99 -1.96 6.50 -9.07
CA THR A 99 -3.26 7.05 -8.66
C THR A 99 -4.31 5.99 -8.38
N GLN A 100 -4.12 4.74 -8.85
CA GLN A 100 -5.07 3.66 -8.63
C GLN A 100 -4.76 2.98 -7.30
N ALA A 101 -5.69 3.02 -6.35
CA ALA A 101 -5.54 2.33 -5.07
C ALA A 101 -5.52 0.80 -5.26
N ALA A 102 -4.78 0.11 -4.39
CA ALA A 102 -4.78 -1.34 -4.29
C ALA A 102 -5.99 -1.83 -3.46
N PRO A 103 -6.48 -3.07 -3.62
CA PRO A 103 -7.60 -3.56 -2.82
C PRO A 103 -7.14 -4.02 -1.42
N ILE A 104 -7.87 -3.62 -0.38
CA ILE A 104 -7.77 -4.20 0.97
C ILE A 104 -9.11 -4.83 1.35
N TYR A 105 -9.07 -6.07 1.84
CA TYR A 105 -10.27 -6.86 2.07
C TYR A 105 -10.62 -6.88 3.56
N ALA A 106 -11.77 -6.31 3.89
CA ALA A 106 -12.32 -6.29 5.25
C ALA A 106 -13.55 -7.20 5.32
N LEU A 107 -13.60 -8.08 6.32
CA LEU A 107 -14.61 -9.14 6.41
C LEU A 107 -15.74 -8.75 7.35
N PHE A 108 -16.96 -9.06 6.93
CA PHE A 108 -18.20 -8.76 7.64
C PHE A 108 -19.13 -9.96 7.55
N TYR A 109 -19.91 -10.21 8.61
CA TYR A 109 -20.98 -11.19 8.57
C TYR A 109 -22.13 -10.71 7.67
N GLU A 110 -23.02 -11.64 7.28
CA GLU A 110 -24.20 -11.34 6.44
C GLU A 110 -25.12 -10.27 7.05
N ASN A 111 -25.13 -10.12 8.36
CA ASN A 111 -25.89 -9.10 9.08
C ASN A 111 -25.28 -7.69 8.97
N GLY A 112 -24.07 -7.56 8.41
CA GLY A 112 -23.34 -6.32 8.22
C GLY A 112 -22.37 -5.94 9.34
N ASP A 113 -22.30 -6.73 10.42
CA ASP A 113 -21.34 -6.50 11.50
C ASP A 113 -19.92 -6.91 11.06
N PRO A 114 -18.88 -6.17 11.45
CA PRO A 114 -17.50 -6.58 11.19
C PRO A 114 -17.17 -7.87 11.92
N VAL A 115 -16.33 -8.71 11.32
CA VAL A 115 -15.75 -9.86 12.03
C VAL A 115 -14.70 -9.33 13.01
N GLU A 116 -15.02 -9.33 14.29
CA GLU A 116 -14.09 -8.89 15.34
C GLU A 116 -12.79 -9.72 15.30
N ASP A 117 -11.65 -9.08 15.59
CA ASP A 117 -10.29 -9.67 15.60
C ASP A 117 -9.78 -10.23 14.25
N GLN A 118 -10.55 -10.13 13.17
CA GLN A 118 -10.07 -10.43 11.83
C GLN A 118 -9.11 -9.32 11.36
N LEU A 119 -7.89 -9.69 10.99
CA LEU A 119 -7.00 -8.76 10.29
C LEU A 119 -7.49 -8.57 8.85
N ASN A 120 -7.38 -7.34 8.35
CA ASN A 120 -7.63 -7.07 6.93
C ASN A 120 -6.64 -7.83 6.06
N ILE A 121 -7.07 -8.25 4.87
CA ILE A 121 -6.25 -9.06 3.96
C ILE A 121 -5.80 -8.16 2.79
N VAL A 122 -4.54 -8.25 2.39
CA VAL A 122 -3.96 -7.63 1.19
C VAL A 122 -3.28 -8.68 0.33
N ASP A 123 -3.02 -8.35 -0.94
CA ASP A 123 -2.42 -9.28 -1.93
C ASP A 123 -1.12 -8.75 -2.54
N VAL A 124 -0.65 -7.59 -2.07
CA VAL A 124 0.55 -6.91 -2.57
C VAL A 124 1.27 -6.21 -1.42
N VAL A 125 2.59 -6.20 -1.46
CA VAL A 125 3.48 -5.43 -0.57
C VAL A 125 4.46 -4.58 -1.42
N PRO A 126 5.22 -3.63 -0.83
CA PRO A 126 6.15 -2.79 -1.59
C PRO A 126 7.09 -3.63 -2.47
N GLY A 127 7.11 -3.33 -3.77
CA GLY A 127 7.89 -4.06 -4.78
C GLY A 127 7.05 -5.00 -5.64
N ASP A 128 5.83 -5.36 -5.21
CA ASP A 128 4.89 -6.11 -6.02
C ASP A 128 4.20 -5.22 -7.07
N GLU A 129 3.88 -5.82 -8.22
CA GLU A 129 3.12 -5.13 -9.27
C GLU A 129 1.73 -4.76 -8.75
N GLY A 130 1.41 -3.46 -8.80
CA GLY A 130 0.12 -2.94 -8.36
C GLY A 130 0.05 -2.58 -6.88
N TYR A 131 1.16 -2.67 -6.14
CA TYR A 131 1.25 -2.10 -4.79
C TYR A 131 0.94 -0.59 -4.80
N ASN A 132 0.23 -0.15 -3.76
CA ASN A 132 -0.01 1.25 -3.47
C ASN A 132 -0.19 1.42 -1.95
N ASP A 133 0.30 2.53 -1.40
CA ASP A 133 0.02 2.91 0.00
C ASP A 133 -1.48 3.23 0.21
N PHE A 134 -2.19 3.57 -0.87
CA PHE A 134 -3.62 3.80 -0.83
C PHE A 134 -4.41 2.52 -1.12
N TRP A 135 -5.38 2.24 -0.25
CA TRP A 135 -6.18 1.04 -0.31
C TRP A 135 -7.66 1.32 -0.47
N GLN A 136 -8.27 0.79 -1.53
CA GLN A 136 -9.72 0.75 -1.68
C GLN A 136 -10.28 -0.40 -0.83
N VAL A 137 -11.17 -0.08 0.10
CA VAL A 137 -11.78 -1.09 0.97
C VAL A 137 -12.76 -1.94 0.15
N HIS A 138 -12.52 -3.24 0.12
CA HIS A 138 -13.39 -4.26 -0.45
C HIS A 138 -14.06 -5.00 0.70
N LYS A 139 -15.39 -4.97 0.72
CA LYS A 139 -16.19 -5.67 1.71
C LYS A 139 -16.32 -7.14 1.30
N VAL A 140 -15.89 -8.03 2.18
CA VAL A 140 -16.07 -9.49 2.02
C VAL A 140 -17.17 -9.96 2.95
N THR A 141 -18.18 -10.65 2.42
CA THR A 141 -19.29 -11.18 3.22
C THR A 141 -19.05 -12.65 3.55
N VAL A 142 -19.04 -12.98 4.84
CA VAL A 142 -18.79 -14.33 5.36
C VAL A 142 -20.01 -14.88 6.12
N PRO A 143 -20.16 -16.22 6.21
CA PRO A 143 -21.29 -16.84 6.91
C PRO A 143 -21.22 -16.62 8.44
N ASP A 144 -22.35 -16.74 9.14
CA ASP A 144 -22.47 -16.58 10.60
C ASP A 144 -21.53 -17.47 11.44
N GLY A 145 -21.08 -18.58 10.87
CA GLY A 145 -20.15 -19.51 11.53
C GLY A 145 -18.67 -19.27 11.23
N TYR A 146 -18.33 -18.21 10.50
CA TYR A 146 -16.96 -17.85 10.19
C TYR A 146 -16.21 -17.45 11.47
N GLU A 147 -14.98 -17.94 11.61
CA GLU A 147 -14.09 -17.58 12.71
C GLU A 147 -13.00 -16.64 12.20
N ALA A 148 -12.65 -15.62 12.99
CA ALA A 148 -11.64 -14.64 12.61
C ALA A 148 -10.30 -15.31 12.27
N ASN A 149 -9.67 -14.82 11.22
CA ASN A 149 -8.39 -15.29 10.69
C ASN A 149 -8.41 -16.73 10.16
N THR A 150 -9.60 -17.27 9.80
CA THR A 150 -9.72 -18.47 8.97
C THR A 150 -9.19 -18.22 7.55
N ALA A 151 -9.57 -17.10 6.94
CA ALA A 151 -8.94 -16.62 5.71
C ALA A 151 -7.81 -15.63 6.06
N THR A 152 -6.64 -15.87 5.48
CA THR A 152 -5.40 -15.10 5.64
C THR A 152 -4.77 -14.75 4.29
N SER A 153 -5.48 -14.97 3.19
CA SER A 153 -5.05 -14.56 1.85
C SER A 153 -6.24 -14.34 0.92
N VAL A 154 -6.05 -13.53 -0.13
CA VAL A 154 -7.09 -13.29 -1.13
C VAL A 154 -7.44 -14.56 -1.88
N SER A 155 -6.45 -15.43 -2.12
CA SER A 155 -6.68 -16.73 -2.75
C SER A 155 -7.62 -17.63 -1.92
N GLN A 156 -7.54 -17.58 -0.59
CA GLN A 156 -8.47 -18.30 0.30
C GLN A 156 -9.87 -17.69 0.29
N ILE A 157 -10.01 -16.35 0.28
CA ILE A 157 -11.31 -15.68 0.11
C ILE A 157 -12.00 -16.16 -1.18
N GLN A 158 -11.23 -16.18 -2.28
CA GLN A 158 -11.74 -16.59 -3.59
C GLN A 158 -12.08 -18.09 -3.63
N ALA A 159 -11.24 -18.94 -3.06
CA ALA A 159 -11.47 -20.38 -2.99
C ALA A 159 -12.71 -20.73 -2.16
N ALA A 160 -12.95 -20.00 -1.07
CA ALA A 160 -14.15 -20.14 -0.25
C ALA A 160 -15.43 -19.61 -0.95
N GLY A 161 -15.27 -18.84 -2.03
CA GLY A 161 -16.39 -18.30 -2.80
C GLY A 161 -17.16 -17.20 -2.06
N TYR A 162 -16.50 -16.45 -1.16
CA TYR A 162 -17.12 -15.34 -0.46
C TYR A 162 -17.44 -14.19 -1.42
N ASP A 163 -18.56 -13.52 -1.17
CA ASP A 163 -18.97 -12.35 -1.95
C ASP A 163 -18.07 -11.16 -1.63
N ILE A 164 -17.55 -10.50 -2.66
CA ILE A 164 -16.66 -9.34 -2.56
C ILE A 164 -17.31 -8.14 -3.26
N GLU A 165 -17.47 -7.05 -2.52
CA GLU A 165 -18.03 -5.80 -3.02
C GLU A 165 -17.02 -4.64 -2.83
N PRO A 166 -16.52 -4.01 -3.91
CA PRO A 166 -15.70 -2.81 -3.76
C PRO A 166 -16.55 -1.67 -3.18
N THR A 167 -15.99 -0.94 -2.23
CA THR A 167 -16.60 0.27 -1.68
C THR A 167 -15.94 1.51 -2.28
N GLU A 168 -16.53 2.68 -2.08
CA GLU A 168 -15.88 3.94 -2.48
C GLU A 168 -14.80 4.38 -1.49
N THR A 169 -14.67 3.72 -0.33
CA THR A 169 -13.76 4.15 0.74
C THR A 169 -12.31 3.86 0.37
N ILE A 170 -11.46 4.89 0.46
CA ILE A 170 -10.02 4.78 0.31
C ILE A 170 -9.34 5.12 1.64
N LYS A 171 -8.30 4.36 1.99
CA LYS A 171 -7.47 4.58 3.18
C LYS A 171 -6.00 4.75 2.79
N ASN A 172 -5.29 5.63 3.48
CA ASN A 172 -3.84 5.76 3.36
C ASN A 172 -3.19 4.85 4.41
N CYS A 173 -2.70 3.70 3.96
CA CYS A 173 -2.07 2.71 4.83
C CYS A 173 -0.73 2.19 4.27
N PRO A 174 0.36 2.98 4.34
CA PRO A 174 1.67 2.53 3.87
C PRO A 174 2.12 1.26 4.60
N VAL A 175 2.40 0.19 3.84
CA VAL A 175 3.02 -1.04 4.36
C VAL A 175 4.50 -0.77 4.65
N VAL A 176 4.95 -1.19 5.83
CA VAL A 176 6.30 -0.90 6.35
C VAL A 176 6.86 -2.10 7.09
N PRO A 177 8.19 -2.20 7.25
CA PRO A 177 8.80 -3.21 8.10
C PRO A 177 8.30 -3.14 9.55
N GLU A 178 8.27 -4.29 10.23
CA GLU A 178 7.90 -4.36 11.64
C GLU A 178 8.77 -3.41 12.47
N GLY A 179 8.15 -2.68 13.40
CA GLY A 179 8.84 -1.76 14.30
C GLY A 179 9.13 -0.37 13.71
N SER A 180 8.76 -0.09 12.46
CA SER A 180 8.84 1.25 11.87
C SER A 180 7.97 2.26 12.64
N THR A 181 8.39 3.52 12.67
CA THR A 181 7.74 4.61 13.41
C THR A 181 7.40 5.80 12.53
N ALA A 182 6.23 6.40 12.78
CA ALA A 182 5.78 7.67 12.26
C ALA A 182 4.82 8.25 13.30
N GLU A 183 5.33 9.03 14.25
CA GLU A 183 4.59 9.41 15.47
C GLU A 183 3.73 10.67 15.32
N LEU A 184 3.89 11.44 14.24
CA LEU A 184 3.16 12.69 14.03
C LEU A 184 1.82 12.47 13.31
N ARG A 185 0.79 13.18 13.77
CA ARG A 185 -0.56 13.15 13.21
C ARG A 185 -1.15 14.55 13.23
N HIS A 186 -1.81 14.91 12.13
CA HIS A 186 -2.52 16.18 12.07
C HIS A 186 -3.68 16.20 13.08
N SER A 187 -4.11 17.38 13.52
CA SER A 187 -5.19 17.51 14.49
C SER A 187 -6.55 16.96 14.02
N ALA A 188 -6.72 16.82 12.70
CA ALA A 188 -7.88 16.19 12.07
C ALA A 188 -7.78 14.65 11.99
N ASP A 189 -6.61 14.08 12.30
CA ASP A 189 -6.36 12.65 12.28
C ASP A 189 -6.52 12.06 13.69
N GLU A 190 -7.54 11.22 13.87
CA GLU A 190 -7.81 10.51 15.13
C GLU A 190 -7.20 9.09 15.16
N SER A 191 -6.43 8.71 14.13
CA SER A 191 -5.84 7.39 14.00
C SER A 191 -4.73 7.16 15.02
N ALA A 192 -4.54 5.91 15.42
CA ALA A 192 -3.40 5.54 16.25
C ALA A 192 -2.08 5.66 15.47
N THR A 193 -1.00 5.99 16.17
CA THR A 193 0.35 6.09 15.59
C THR A 193 1.04 4.73 15.48
N GLY A 194 0.58 3.74 16.24
CA GLY A 194 1.10 2.37 16.18
C GLY A 194 0.75 1.66 14.87
N LEU A 195 1.57 0.67 14.52
CA LEU A 195 1.32 -0.19 13.38
C LEU A 195 0.04 -0.99 13.57
N VAL A 196 -0.70 -1.12 12.47
CA VAL A 196 -1.82 -2.05 12.33
C VAL A 196 -1.34 -3.24 11.53
N ASN A 197 -1.82 -4.43 11.87
CA ASN A 197 -1.46 -5.65 11.17
C ASN A 197 -2.54 -6.05 10.16
N GLY A 198 -2.09 -6.58 9.03
CA GLY A 198 -2.89 -7.26 8.02
C GLY A 198 -2.37 -8.66 7.76
N TRP A 199 -3.09 -9.39 6.92
CA TRP A 199 -2.66 -10.65 6.33
C TRP A 199 -2.19 -10.45 4.89
N TYR A 200 -1.08 -11.08 4.55
CA TYR A 200 -0.54 -11.18 3.20
C TYR A 200 -0.07 -12.62 2.98
N ASP A 201 -0.79 -13.38 2.15
CA ASP A 201 -0.52 -14.79 1.82
C ASP A 201 -0.19 -15.70 3.03
N GLY A 202 -0.93 -15.54 4.13
CA GLY A 202 -0.71 -16.30 5.37
C GLY A 202 0.40 -15.76 6.30
N GLU A 203 1.04 -14.66 5.91
CA GLU A 203 2.00 -13.92 6.72
C GLU A 203 1.37 -12.64 7.28
N VAL A 204 1.83 -12.19 8.45
CA VAL A 204 1.42 -10.90 9.01
C VAL A 204 2.19 -9.79 8.31
N VAL A 205 1.52 -8.71 7.94
CA VAL A 205 2.14 -7.52 7.34
C VAL A 205 1.78 -6.26 8.13
N PRO A 206 2.75 -5.45 8.59
CA PRO A 206 2.47 -4.19 9.27
C PRO A 206 2.22 -3.04 8.29
N TYR A 207 1.33 -2.14 8.65
CA TYR A 207 1.13 -0.87 7.95
C TYR A 207 0.78 0.26 8.93
N PHE A 208 1.07 1.49 8.53
CA PHE A 208 0.54 2.68 9.22
C PHE A 208 -0.91 2.92 8.86
N LEU A 209 -1.62 3.68 9.69
CA LEU A 209 -2.92 4.25 9.34
C LEU A 209 -2.84 5.77 9.45
N PHE A 210 -3.09 6.44 8.32
CA PHE A 210 -3.29 7.88 8.23
C PHE A 210 -4.75 8.16 7.92
N GLY A 211 -5.39 8.94 8.79
CA GLY A 211 -6.82 9.23 8.81
C GLY A 211 -7.13 10.72 8.78
N GLU A 212 -6.18 11.54 8.38
CA GLU A 212 -6.31 12.99 8.25
C GLU A 212 -7.30 13.41 7.14
N ALA A 213 -7.61 12.49 6.22
CA ALA A 213 -8.59 12.67 5.16
C ALA A 213 -9.60 11.51 5.06
N SER A 214 -10.87 11.84 4.83
CA SER A 214 -11.90 10.88 4.42
C SER A 214 -11.95 10.77 2.89
N LEU A 215 -11.07 9.95 2.32
CA LEU A 215 -10.99 9.76 0.87
C LEU A 215 -12.10 8.85 0.36
N SER A 216 -12.73 9.26 -0.74
CA SER A 216 -13.77 8.47 -1.41
C SER A 216 -13.66 8.57 -2.93
N SER A 217 -13.76 7.44 -3.63
CA SER A 217 -13.83 7.39 -5.08
C SER A 217 -14.60 6.18 -5.59
N SER A 218 -15.50 6.41 -6.57
CA SER A 218 -16.27 5.34 -7.22
C SER A 218 -15.46 4.45 -8.15
N ASP A 219 -14.30 4.92 -8.63
CA ASP A 219 -13.43 4.16 -9.56
C ASP A 219 -12.12 3.68 -8.92
N GLY A 220 -11.97 3.88 -7.60
CA GLY A 220 -10.78 3.50 -6.85
C GLY A 220 -9.57 4.42 -7.11
N SER A 221 -9.71 5.47 -7.92
CA SER A 221 -8.65 6.46 -8.09
C SER A 221 -8.59 7.38 -6.88
N VAL A 222 -7.40 7.55 -6.33
CA VAL A 222 -7.12 8.46 -5.22
C VAL A 222 -7.26 9.90 -5.72
N PRO A 223 -8.04 10.77 -5.04
CA PRO A 223 -8.10 12.19 -5.36
C PRO A 223 -6.71 12.83 -5.28
N LEU A 224 -6.47 13.89 -6.05
CA LEU A 224 -5.18 14.59 -6.07
C LEU A 224 -5.31 15.99 -5.48
N SER A 225 -4.31 16.42 -4.72
CA SER A 225 -4.11 17.83 -4.37
C SER A 225 -2.82 18.38 -4.99
N PRO A 226 -2.80 19.58 -5.58
CA PRO A 226 -1.56 20.16 -6.08
C PRO A 226 -0.56 20.49 -4.96
N ILE A 227 0.71 20.23 -5.21
CA ILE A 227 1.82 20.86 -4.49
C ILE A 227 2.73 21.59 -5.47
N TYR A 228 3.32 22.69 -5.02
CA TYR A 228 4.32 23.48 -5.74
C TYR A 228 5.65 23.35 -5.02
N VAL A 229 6.69 22.90 -5.70
CA VAL A 229 8.01 22.63 -5.09
C VAL A 229 9.14 23.25 -5.90
N SER A 230 10.27 23.43 -5.25
CA SER A 230 11.53 23.81 -5.92
C SER A 230 12.69 22.98 -5.39
N PHE A 231 13.66 22.74 -6.26
CA PHE A 231 14.87 21.96 -5.95
C PHE A 231 16.12 22.85 -5.93
N ASN A 232 17.19 22.36 -5.30
CA ASN A 232 18.46 23.09 -5.25
C ASN A 232 19.03 23.36 -6.65
N THR A 233 18.81 22.42 -7.57
CA THR A 233 19.13 22.56 -9.00
C THR A 233 17.86 22.27 -9.81
N ASN A 234 17.51 23.17 -10.74
CA ASN A 234 16.30 23.05 -11.55
C ASN A 234 16.27 21.75 -12.38
N PRO A 235 15.07 21.16 -12.63
CA PRO A 235 14.96 19.98 -13.48
C PRO A 235 15.48 20.25 -14.89
N GLY A 236 16.15 19.26 -15.49
CA GLY A 236 16.76 19.37 -16.83
C GLY A 236 18.20 19.89 -16.82
N GLU A 237 18.71 20.34 -15.68
CA GLU A 237 20.13 20.62 -15.47
C GLU A 237 20.88 19.39 -14.93
N ASP A 238 22.21 19.41 -14.99
CA ASP A 238 23.05 18.30 -14.52
C ASP A 238 22.89 18.10 -13.00
N GLY A 239 22.42 16.92 -12.60
CA GLY A 239 22.06 16.63 -11.21
C GLY A 239 20.81 17.34 -10.69
N GLY A 240 19.99 17.93 -11.57
CA GLY A 240 18.78 18.69 -11.20
C GLY A 240 17.57 17.84 -10.81
N GLY A 241 16.59 18.49 -10.20
CA GLY A 241 15.35 17.87 -9.74
C GLY A 241 15.50 17.15 -8.39
N PRO A 242 14.73 16.07 -8.14
CA PRO A 242 14.73 15.35 -6.86
C PRO A 242 16.12 14.96 -6.32
N PRO A 243 17.09 14.49 -7.14
CA PRO A 243 18.42 14.14 -6.65
C PRO A 243 19.20 15.30 -6.02
N SER A 244 18.86 16.55 -6.34
CA SER A 244 19.49 17.72 -5.73
C SER A 244 18.91 18.08 -4.36
N GLY A 245 17.81 17.44 -3.95
CA GLY A 245 17.03 17.80 -2.76
C GLY A 245 16.20 19.06 -2.94
N PHE A 246 15.19 19.22 -2.09
CA PHE A 246 14.40 20.46 -2.05
C PHE A 246 15.29 21.65 -1.71
N ARG A 247 14.95 22.80 -2.28
CA ARG A 247 15.57 24.06 -1.89
C ARG A 247 15.04 24.45 -0.50
N SER A 248 15.95 24.86 0.38
CA SER A 248 15.61 25.36 1.73
C SER A 248 16.29 26.69 2.03
N GLU A 249 15.81 27.37 3.07
CA GLU A 249 16.43 28.58 3.59
C GLU A 249 17.81 28.29 4.22
N ASP A 250 18.71 29.29 4.19
CA ASP A 250 20.04 29.14 4.75
C ASP A 250 20.00 28.83 6.26
N GLY A 251 20.41 27.62 6.62
CA GLY A 251 20.52 27.19 8.01
C GLY A 251 19.22 26.73 8.65
N SER A 252 18.19 26.42 7.87
CA SER A 252 16.95 25.78 8.34
C SER A 252 16.45 24.71 7.37
N ASP A 253 15.52 23.89 7.83
CA ASP A 253 14.82 22.89 7.02
C ASP A 253 13.55 23.46 6.33
N GLN A 254 13.30 24.77 6.45
CA GLN A 254 12.17 25.43 5.82
C GLN A 254 12.36 25.42 4.30
N THR A 255 11.56 24.63 3.60
CA THR A 255 11.40 24.74 2.15
C THR A 255 10.33 25.78 1.83
N HIS A 256 10.28 26.24 0.59
CA HIS A 256 9.15 27.04 0.08
C HIS A 256 8.22 26.18 -0.77
N ASN A 257 8.12 24.89 -0.42
CA ASN A 257 7.13 24.00 -1.00
C ASN A 257 5.75 24.40 -0.48
N VAL A 258 4.76 24.49 -1.34
CA VAL A 258 3.41 24.98 -1.00
C VAL A 258 2.35 23.98 -1.41
N THR A 259 1.61 23.44 -0.44
CA THR A 259 0.40 22.64 -0.73
C THR A 259 -0.78 23.54 -1.08
N ALA A 260 -1.65 23.08 -1.97
CA ALA A 260 -2.86 23.80 -2.35
C ALA A 260 -4.03 23.61 -1.37
N THR A 261 -3.98 22.59 -0.52
CA THR A 261 -5.03 22.27 0.46
C THR A 261 -4.43 21.66 1.72
N LEU A 262 -5.15 21.76 2.83
CA LEU A 262 -4.79 21.17 4.13
C LEU A 262 -5.87 20.20 4.63
N PRO A 263 -5.55 19.29 5.56
CA PRO A 263 -6.55 18.40 6.13
C PRO A 263 -7.74 19.18 6.72
N GLY A 264 -8.95 18.85 6.27
CA GLY A 264 -10.18 19.56 6.61
C GLY A 264 -10.67 20.52 5.53
N ASP A 265 -9.84 20.87 4.55
CA ASP A 265 -10.27 21.58 3.35
C ASP A 265 -11.06 20.65 2.40
N ASP A 266 -12.03 21.25 1.69
CA ASP A 266 -12.70 20.57 0.59
C ASP A 266 -11.68 20.23 -0.51
N GLY A 267 -11.54 18.94 -0.81
CA GLY A 267 -10.64 18.46 -1.86
C GLY A 267 -9.21 18.19 -1.40
N TYR A 268 -8.93 18.25 -0.09
CA TYR A 268 -7.66 17.75 0.42
C TYR A 268 -7.46 16.27 0.08
N SER A 269 -6.23 15.97 -0.34
CA SER A 269 -5.73 14.61 -0.47
C SER A 269 -4.24 14.59 -0.13
N PRO A 270 -3.75 13.56 0.58
CA PRO A 270 -2.32 13.36 0.77
C PRO A 270 -1.61 12.87 -0.49
N LEU A 271 -2.31 12.42 -1.53
CA LEU A 271 -1.67 12.14 -2.82
C LEU A 271 -1.50 13.44 -3.60
N TRP A 272 -0.27 13.95 -3.63
CA TRP A 272 0.02 15.24 -4.21
C TRP A 272 0.50 15.18 -5.65
N GLN A 273 -0.08 16.03 -6.49
CA GLN A 273 0.40 16.27 -7.85
C GLN A 273 1.50 17.33 -7.82
N VAL A 274 2.73 16.92 -8.11
CA VAL A 274 3.92 17.79 -8.01
C VAL A 274 4.02 18.75 -9.20
N ASN A 275 4.06 20.05 -8.91
CA ASN A 275 4.38 21.11 -9.85
C ASN A 275 5.70 21.75 -9.42
N ILE A 276 6.64 21.90 -10.35
CA ILE A 276 7.99 22.40 -10.07
C ILE A 276 8.07 23.83 -10.57
N PHE A 277 8.27 24.78 -9.66
CA PHE A 277 8.54 26.18 -10.00
C PHE A 277 10.04 26.45 -10.12
N ASP A 278 10.42 27.50 -10.84
CA ASP A 278 11.80 27.89 -11.04
C ASP A 278 12.43 28.29 -9.71
N ASN A 279 13.55 27.64 -9.35
CA ASN A 279 14.25 27.96 -8.11
C ASN A 279 14.70 29.43 -8.04
N ALA A 280 14.81 30.16 -9.15
CA ALA A 280 15.11 31.60 -9.15
C ALA A 280 14.05 32.43 -8.38
N GLU A 281 12.83 31.91 -8.22
CA GLU A 281 11.71 32.58 -7.57
C GLU A 281 11.47 32.14 -6.12
N PHE A 282 12.33 31.27 -5.57
CA PHE A 282 12.24 30.77 -4.19
C PHE A 282 11.90 31.87 -3.18
N ASP A 283 12.72 32.93 -3.08
CA ASP A 283 12.53 34.01 -2.10
C ASP A 283 11.20 34.77 -2.23
N SER A 284 10.45 34.58 -3.31
CA SER A 284 9.15 35.21 -3.57
C SER A 284 7.94 34.29 -3.34
N VAL A 285 8.16 33.00 -3.17
CA VAL A 285 7.10 32.00 -2.94
C VAL A 285 6.94 31.77 -1.45
N SER A 286 5.76 32.07 -0.91
CA SER A 286 5.46 31.90 0.52
C SER A 286 4.04 31.42 0.81
N ASP A 287 3.21 31.26 -0.21
CA ASP A 287 1.80 30.87 -0.13
C ASP A 287 1.33 30.37 -1.51
N LEU A 288 0.09 29.91 -1.61
CA LEU A 288 -0.42 29.32 -2.85
C LEU A 288 -0.53 30.35 -3.99
N GLU A 289 -0.87 31.60 -3.67
CA GLU A 289 -1.00 32.67 -4.67
C GLU A 289 0.35 32.97 -5.31
N SER A 290 1.40 33.14 -4.51
CA SER A 290 2.77 33.36 -4.99
C SER A 290 3.31 32.15 -5.75
N ALA A 291 3.07 30.92 -5.25
CA ALA A 291 3.48 29.69 -5.93
C ALA A 291 2.82 29.51 -7.31
N GLN A 292 1.53 29.87 -7.44
CA GLN A 292 0.80 29.81 -8.71
C GLN A 292 1.20 30.92 -9.70
N ASN A 293 1.75 32.03 -9.21
CA ASN A 293 2.26 33.11 -10.04
C ASN A 293 3.70 32.88 -10.51
N ALA A 294 4.41 31.92 -9.93
CA ALA A 294 5.77 31.57 -10.31
C ALA A 294 5.83 30.85 -11.67
N ASP A 295 6.99 30.91 -12.31
CA ASP A 295 7.33 30.22 -13.55
C ASP A 295 7.42 28.72 -13.30
N ILE A 296 6.41 27.98 -13.77
CA ILE A 296 6.35 26.51 -13.65
C ILE A 296 7.21 25.85 -14.73
N LEU A 297 8.28 25.17 -14.30
CA LEU A 297 9.20 24.42 -15.14
C LEU A 297 8.63 23.06 -15.56
N ALA A 298 7.85 22.42 -14.69
CA ALA A 298 7.16 21.18 -14.98
C ALA A 298 5.88 21.06 -14.15
N ALA A 299 4.76 20.71 -14.77
CA ALA A 299 3.50 20.49 -14.09
C ALA A 299 3.16 18.99 -14.07
N GLY A 300 2.64 18.50 -12.94
CA GLY A 300 2.31 17.08 -12.76
C GLY A 300 3.49 16.13 -12.98
N ALA A 301 4.67 16.50 -12.48
CA ALA A 301 5.91 15.76 -12.67
C ALA A 301 5.88 14.36 -12.01
N ALA A 302 5.16 14.23 -10.89
CA ALA A 302 4.96 13.00 -10.15
C ALA A 302 3.68 13.09 -9.29
N MET A 303 3.26 11.95 -8.75
CA MET A 303 2.23 11.84 -7.72
C MET A 303 2.88 11.24 -6.47
N VAL A 304 2.89 11.95 -5.34
CA VAL A 304 3.61 11.55 -4.12
C VAL A 304 2.67 11.44 -2.93
N ASN A 305 2.84 10.41 -2.09
CA ASN A 305 2.05 10.27 -0.87
C ASN A 305 2.70 11.10 0.24
N CYS A 306 2.06 12.21 0.60
CA CYS A 306 2.57 13.15 1.58
C CYS A 306 1.48 13.62 2.55
N PRO A 307 1.12 12.82 3.55
CA PRO A 307 0.16 13.24 4.56
C PRO A 307 0.73 14.42 5.36
N VAL A 308 -0.05 15.50 5.46
CA VAL A 308 0.24 16.62 6.37
C VAL A 308 0.01 16.16 7.80
N VAL A 309 0.95 16.49 8.69
CA VAL A 309 0.95 16.03 10.08
C VAL A 309 1.00 17.15 11.12
N SER A 310 1.30 18.39 10.72
CA SER A 310 1.23 19.56 11.61
C SER A 310 1.08 20.88 10.84
N GLU A 311 0.54 21.89 11.53
CA GLU A 311 0.34 23.29 11.12
C GLU A 311 0.61 24.25 12.30
#